data_AF-A0A848D6K4-F1
#
_entry.id   AF-A0A848D6K4-F1
#
_cell.length_a   1.000
_cell.length_b   1.000
_cell.length_c   1.000
_cell.angle_alpha   90.00
_cell.angle_beta   90.00
_cell.angle_gamma   90.00
#
_symmetry.space_group_name_H-M   'P 1'
#
loop_
_entity.id
_entity.type
_entity.pdbx_description
1 polymer ?
#
loop_
_entity_poly.entity_id
_entity_poly.type
_entity_poly.pdbx_seq_one_letter_code
_entity_poly.pdbx_strand_id
1 'polypeptide(L)'
;MRCVWQRIIGIVAVIVCVGACASACSAPWSGKTQTGKANTSGESSSSRSSADPDFGEDSGHLASSLQALARRMLNDDNTLKKEKKDSDDVMSAQQRDIIIRATKNNGKISRSDYEQSWMNFRSCIVNRGWTDSKPLSYGGFYSMPAMNYAGLTDSQSKKLDKDLSYCIGHEMMNVDLLYRTQEGNAELSTDYHQLIVDCLIKKNVVPTSYSKDQFSKDTSSDSAPEFFHSAEAQECFALYQYGYAEASDQASYWKPLG
;
A
#
# COMPACT_ATOMS: atom_id res chain seq x y z
N MET A 1 14.15 10.44 -26.64
CA MET A 1 14.72 9.52 -25.62
C MET A 1 13.67 9.33 -24.56
N ARG A 2 13.10 8.12 -24.45
CA ARG A 2 11.90 7.81 -23.67
C ARG A 2 12.29 7.64 -22.19
N CYS A 3 11.83 8.54 -21.31
CA CYS A 3 11.96 8.36 -19.86
C CYS A 3 10.89 7.37 -19.39
N VAL A 4 11.31 6.15 -19.08
CA VAL A 4 10.50 5.17 -18.36
C VAL A 4 10.68 5.45 -16.87
N TRP A 5 9.86 6.32 -16.30
CA TRP A 5 9.74 6.57 -14.86
C TRP A 5 8.30 6.26 -14.45
N GLN A 6 7.93 4.97 -14.53
CA GLN A 6 6.59 4.52 -14.21
C GLN A 6 6.59 3.23 -13.40
N ARG A 7 7.60 3.06 -12.54
CA ARG A 7 7.64 1.92 -11.61
C ARG A 7 7.98 2.42 -10.22
N ILE A 8 7.07 2.12 -9.30
CA ILE A 8 7.12 2.28 -7.83
C ILE A 8 6.59 3.62 -7.31
N ILE A 9 5.31 3.92 -7.58
CA ILE A 9 4.44 4.60 -6.60
C ILE A 9 3.09 3.88 -6.69
N GLY A 10 2.86 2.97 -5.74
CA GLY A 10 1.77 1.99 -5.81
C GLY A 10 2.22 0.63 -5.29
N ILE A 11 2.82 0.60 -4.10
CA ILE A 11 3.02 -0.63 -3.33
C ILE A 11 2.66 -0.30 -1.87
N VAL A 12 1.36 -0.26 -1.58
CA VAL A 12 0.87 -1.06 -0.46
C VAL A 12 0.48 -2.38 -1.10
N ALA A 13 1.50 -3.15 -1.53
CA ALA A 13 1.30 -4.58 -1.61
C ALA A 13 1.09 -4.99 -0.16
N VAL A 14 -0.12 -5.47 0.14
CA VAL A 14 -0.29 -6.45 1.19
C VAL A 14 0.80 -7.50 0.95
N ILE A 15 1.84 -7.51 1.80
CA ILE A 15 2.90 -8.50 1.74
C ILE A 15 2.26 -9.82 2.19
N VAL A 16 1.62 -10.49 1.23
CA VAL A 16 1.53 -11.94 1.22
C VAL A 16 2.94 -12.42 0.92
N CYS A 17 3.53 -13.14 1.85
CA CYS A 17 4.86 -13.74 1.69
C CYS A 17 4.89 -14.62 0.42
N VAL A 18 5.58 -14.17 -0.64
CA VAL A 18 5.94 -15.04 -1.77
C VAL A 18 7.40 -15.43 -1.60
N GLY A 19 7.61 -16.71 -1.28
CA GLY A 19 8.92 -17.34 -1.22
C GLY A 19 9.61 -17.30 -2.58
N ALA A 20 10.93 -17.09 -2.52
CA ALA A 20 11.83 -17.07 -3.65
C ALA A 20 11.85 -18.39 -4.42
N CYS A 21 11.72 -18.32 -5.74
CA CYS A 21 12.35 -19.26 -6.67
C CYS A 21 12.96 -18.44 -7.81
N ALA A 22 14.29 -18.36 -7.82
CA ALA A 22 15.07 -17.88 -8.94
C ALA A 22 15.27 -19.03 -9.93
N SER A 23 14.93 -18.83 -11.21
CA SER A 23 15.70 -19.41 -12.32
C SER A 23 15.27 -18.88 -13.69
N ALA A 24 16.26 -18.27 -14.34
CA ALA A 24 16.65 -18.42 -15.75
C ALA A 24 15.81 -17.79 -16.87
N CYS A 25 16.55 -17.04 -17.68
CA CYS A 25 16.24 -16.39 -18.94
C CYS A 25 15.66 -17.33 -20.00
N SER A 26 14.77 -16.79 -20.85
CA SER A 26 14.87 -16.90 -22.33
C SER A 26 13.96 -15.86 -22.99
N ALA A 27 14.49 -15.21 -24.02
CA ALA A 27 13.92 -14.09 -24.76
C ALA A 27 12.95 -14.59 -25.89
N PRO A 28 12.40 -13.71 -26.75
CA PRO A 28 10.99 -13.74 -27.16
C PRO A 28 10.75 -14.44 -28.51
N TRP A 29 9.58 -15.07 -28.68
CA TRP A 29 9.14 -15.57 -29.98
C TRP A 29 7.93 -14.78 -30.50
N SER A 30 8.14 -14.18 -31.67
CA SER A 30 7.22 -13.45 -32.54
C SER A 30 5.97 -14.25 -32.92
N GLY A 31 4.82 -13.59 -32.97
CA GLY A 31 3.56 -14.19 -33.40
C GLY A 31 3.57 -14.76 -34.83
N LYS A 32 2.74 -15.78 -35.03
CA LYS A 32 1.95 -15.97 -36.24
C LYS A 32 0.74 -16.86 -35.94
N THR A 33 -0.41 -16.37 -36.40
CA THR A 33 -1.73 -16.98 -36.49
C THR A 33 -1.70 -18.33 -37.21
N GLN A 34 -2.47 -19.32 -36.73
CA GLN A 34 -3.40 -20.08 -37.57
C GLN A 34 -4.33 -21.01 -36.76
N THR A 35 -5.57 -21.03 -37.20
CA THR A 35 -6.75 -21.79 -36.76
C THR A 35 -6.73 -23.27 -37.15
N GLY A 36 -7.27 -24.16 -36.30
CA GLY A 36 -7.69 -25.52 -36.68
C GLY A 36 -8.25 -26.37 -35.52
N LYS A 37 -9.53 -26.80 -35.62
CA LYS A 37 -10.22 -27.85 -34.82
C LYS A 37 -9.64 -29.25 -35.19
N ALA A 38 -9.76 -30.41 -34.51
CA ALA A 38 -10.71 -30.98 -33.55
C ALA A 38 -10.17 -32.29 -32.88
N ASN A 39 -10.81 -32.70 -31.77
CA ASN A 39 -11.15 -34.06 -31.27
C ASN A 39 -10.18 -35.02 -30.51
N THR A 40 -10.36 -35.05 -29.18
CA THR A 40 -10.73 -36.15 -28.23
C THR A 40 -10.20 -37.61 -28.32
N SER A 41 -9.58 -38.09 -27.23
CA SER A 41 -10.00 -39.22 -26.33
C SER A 41 -8.91 -39.47 -25.25
N GLY A 42 -9.21 -39.32 -23.94
CA GLY A 42 -9.33 -40.39 -22.90
C GLY A 42 -7.95 -40.93 -22.45
N GLU A 43 -7.45 -40.89 -21.20
CA GLU A 43 -8.05 -41.08 -19.87
C GLU A 43 -7.22 -40.47 -18.72
N SER A 44 -7.93 -40.34 -17.59
CA SER A 44 -7.64 -39.86 -16.23
C SER A 44 -6.25 -40.10 -15.61
N SER A 45 -5.70 -39.03 -15.01
CA SER A 45 -4.95 -39.13 -13.75
C SER A 45 -5.14 -37.87 -12.90
N SER A 46 -6.11 -37.96 -11.99
CA SER A 46 -6.14 -37.32 -10.65
C SER A 46 -5.56 -35.90 -10.53
N SER A 47 -6.44 -34.91 -10.71
CA SER A 47 -6.29 -33.54 -10.24
C SER A 47 -6.13 -33.51 -8.71
N ARG A 48 -4.91 -33.31 -8.22
CA ARG A 48 -4.71 -32.67 -6.93
C ARG A 48 -4.72 -31.18 -7.18
N SER A 49 -5.89 -30.59 -7.00
CA SER A 49 -6.04 -29.16 -6.74
C SER A 49 -5.05 -28.82 -5.62
N SER A 50 -4.01 -28.09 -5.99
CA SER A 50 -3.13 -27.42 -5.05
C SER A 50 -4.04 -26.48 -4.28
N ALA A 51 -4.16 -26.73 -2.97
CA ALA A 51 -4.99 -25.99 -2.05
C ALA A 51 -4.78 -24.49 -2.27
N ASP A 52 -5.78 -23.85 -2.86
CA ASP A 52 -5.94 -22.41 -2.80
C ASP A 52 -5.87 -22.00 -1.32
N PRO A 53 -5.13 -20.94 -0.97
CA PRO A 53 -5.26 -20.38 0.35
C PRO A 53 -6.73 -19.97 0.50
N ASP A 54 -7.42 -20.62 1.43
CA ASP A 54 -8.75 -20.27 1.90
C ASP A 54 -8.70 -18.86 2.51
N PHE A 55 -8.70 -17.86 1.64
CA PHE A 55 -9.30 -16.57 1.94
C PHE A 55 -10.78 -16.83 1.81
N GLY A 56 -11.47 -16.90 2.95
CA GLY A 56 -12.91 -17.06 2.99
C GLY A 56 -13.56 -16.32 1.84
N GLU A 57 -14.19 -17.12 1.00
CA GLU A 57 -14.94 -16.73 -0.19
C GLU A 57 -15.82 -15.51 0.16
N ASP A 58 -15.72 -14.46 -0.67
CA ASP A 58 -16.81 -13.49 -0.89
C ASP A 58 -17.09 -12.38 0.15
N SER A 59 -16.15 -11.48 0.44
CA SER A 59 -16.59 -10.17 0.95
C SER A 59 -15.74 -9.04 0.42
N GLY A 60 -16.34 -8.07 -0.29
CA GLY A 60 -15.70 -6.82 -0.72
C GLY A 60 -15.31 -5.90 0.45
N HIS A 61 -14.93 -6.49 1.59
CA HIS A 61 -14.71 -5.85 2.87
C HIS A 61 -13.41 -6.36 3.53
N LEU A 62 -12.69 -5.48 4.23
CA LEU A 62 -11.42 -5.77 4.91
C LEU A 62 -11.61 -6.70 6.11
N ALA A 63 -12.75 -6.56 6.81
CA ALA A 63 -13.20 -7.39 7.91
C ALA A 63 -14.68 -7.10 8.21
N SER A 64 -15.31 -7.91 9.06
CA SER A 64 -16.70 -7.69 9.50
C SER A 64 -16.90 -6.47 10.42
N SER A 65 -15.81 -5.89 10.95
CA SER A 65 -15.80 -4.67 11.76
C SER A 65 -14.37 -4.18 11.95
N LEU A 66 -14.19 -2.93 12.39
CA LEU A 66 -12.88 -2.41 12.80
C LEU A 66 -12.24 -3.26 13.91
N GLN A 67 -13.03 -3.77 14.85
CA GLN A 67 -12.51 -4.66 15.90
C GLN A 67 -12.00 -5.99 15.31
N ALA A 68 -12.72 -6.55 14.34
CA ALA A 68 -12.28 -7.75 13.64
C ALA A 68 -11.01 -7.50 12.81
N LEU A 69 -10.90 -6.32 12.18
CA LEU A 69 -9.67 -5.89 11.48
C LEU A 69 -8.48 -5.81 12.44
N ALA A 70 -8.63 -5.15 13.59
CA ALA A 70 -7.58 -5.08 14.60
C ALA A 70 -7.16 -6.46 15.15
N ARG A 71 -8.13 -7.38 15.33
CA ARG A 71 -7.83 -8.77 15.73
C ARG A 71 -7.05 -9.52 14.65
N ARG A 72 -7.42 -9.35 13.38
CA ARG A 72 -6.70 -9.93 12.24
C ARG A 72 -5.24 -9.48 12.22
N MET A 73 -4.99 -8.17 12.36
CA MET A 73 -3.62 -7.62 12.44
C MET A 73 -2.76 -8.27 13.53
N LEU A 74 -3.32 -8.55 14.72
CA LEU A 74 -2.60 -9.25 15.79
C LEU A 74 -2.37 -10.72 15.47
N ASN A 75 -3.32 -11.39 14.83
CA ASN A 75 -3.16 -12.79 14.43
C ASN A 75 -2.06 -12.92 13.39
N ASP A 76 -2.02 -12.02 12.41
CA ASP A 76 -0.99 -11.99 11.37
C ASP A 76 0.41 -11.77 11.99
N ASP A 77 0.57 -10.81 12.90
CA ASP A 77 1.83 -10.59 13.65
C ASP A 77 2.23 -11.81 14.50
N ASN A 78 1.28 -12.48 15.15
CA ASN A 78 1.56 -13.70 15.92
C ASN A 78 2.02 -14.85 15.01
N THR A 79 1.46 -14.97 13.82
CA THR A 79 1.88 -15.98 12.82
C THR A 79 3.29 -15.67 12.35
N LEU A 80 3.58 -14.42 11.98
CA LEU A 80 4.93 -13.99 11.59
C LEU A 80 5.97 -14.28 12.69
N LYS A 81 5.65 -14.00 13.95
CA LYS A 81 6.54 -14.30 15.10
C LYS A 81 6.82 -15.78 15.30
N LYS A 82 5.86 -16.65 14.98
CA LYS A 82 6.03 -18.11 15.09
C LYS A 82 6.91 -18.65 13.96
N GLU A 83 6.67 -18.16 12.74
CA GLU A 83 7.34 -18.66 11.54
C GLU A 83 8.74 -18.06 11.35
N LYS A 84 8.94 -16.80 11.77
CA LYS A 84 10.16 -16.04 11.54
C LYS A 84 10.52 -15.25 12.79
N LYS A 85 11.19 -15.94 13.73
CA LYS A 85 11.50 -15.46 15.08
C LYS A 85 12.23 -14.10 15.15
N ASP A 86 12.91 -13.71 14.06
CA ASP A 86 13.66 -12.44 13.91
C ASP A 86 13.30 -11.71 12.60
N SER A 87 12.05 -11.84 12.12
CA SER A 87 11.64 -11.18 10.88
C SER A 87 11.52 -9.67 11.04
N ASP A 88 12.10 -8.96 10.07
CA ASP A 88 11.95 -7.53 9.80
C ASP A 88 10.47 -7.10 9.58
N ASP A 89 9.54 -8.06 9.52
CA ASP A 89 8.11 -7.88 9.19
C ASP A 89 7.20 -7.87 10.44
N VAL A 90 7.72 -8.17 11.64
CA VAL A 90 6.91 -8.18 12.87
C VAL A 90 6.63 -6.76 13.35
N MET A 91 5.50 -6.53 14.03
CA MET A 91 5.21 -5.23 14.63
C MET A 91 6.14 -4.93 15.81
N SER A 92 6.55 -3.67 15.94
CA SER A 92 7.19 -3.15 17.15
C SER A 92 6.26 -3.30 18.35
N ALA A 93 6.83 -3.35 19.56
CA ALA A 93 6.04 -3.44 20.79
C ALA A 93 5.03 -2.29 20.91
N GLN A 94 5.43 -1.08 20.49
CA GLN A 94 4.60 0.11 20.57
C GLN A 94 3.40 0.03 19.61
N GLN A 95 3.64 -0.30 18.33
CA GLN A 95 2.56 -0.51 17.37
C GLN A 95 1.63 -1.63 17.82
N ARG A 96 2.18 -2.75 18.30
CA ARG A 96 1.38 -3.88 18.77
C ARG A 96 0.49 -3.51 19.96
N ASP A 97 1.00 -2.74 20.92
CA ASP A 97 0.24 -2.30 22.09
C ASP A 97 -0.94 -1.39 21.70
N ILE A 98 -0.78 -0.53 20.70
CA ILE A 98 -1.87 0.26 20.13
C ILE A 98 -2.97 -0.65 19.58
N ILE A 99 -2.61 -1.65 18.76
CA ILE A 99 -3.59 -2.57 18.18
C ILE A 99 -4.28 -3.41 19.28
N ILE A 100 -3.56 -3.84 20.32
CA ILE A 100 -4.17 -4.51 21.49
C ILE A 100 -5.23 -3.61 22.13
N ARG A 101 -4.93 -2.33 22.37
CA ARG A 101 -5.92 -1.38 22.92
C ARG A 101 -7.12 -1.24 21.99
N ALA A 102 -6.89 -1.17 20.68
CA ALA A 102 -7.96 -1.09 19.69
C ALA A 102 -8.90 -2.30 19.77
N THR A 103 -8.39 -3.52 19.95
CA THR A 103 -9.25 -4.72 20.09
C THR A 103 -10.18 -4.66 21.31
N LYS A 104 -9.83 -3.87 22.34
CA LYS A 104 -10.65 -3.64 23.54
C LYS A 104 -11.58 -2.43 23.40
N ASN A 105 -11.39 -1.61 22.36
CA ASN A 105 -12.09 -0.36 22.11
C ASN A 105 -12.79 -0.36 20.74
N ASN A 106 -13.49 -1.44 20.40
CA ASN A 106 -14.26 -1.57 19.15
C ASN A 106 -13.45 -1.36 17.86
N GLY A 107 -12.14 -1.54 17.90
CA GLY A 107 -11.22 -1.31 16.77
C GLY A 107 -10.83 0.15 16.57
N LYS A 108 -11.21 1.07 17.47
CA LYS A 108 -10.88 2.49 17.37
C LYS A 108 -9.57 2.81 18.08
N ILE A 109 -8.81 3.71 17.47
CA ILE A 109 -7.56 4.26 17.99
C ILE A 109 -7.61 5.79 18.04
N SER A 110 -6.81 6.38 18.91
CA SER A 110 -6.76 7.83 19.05
C SER A 110 -5.90 8.47 17.96
N ARG A 111 -6.14 9.75 17.69
CA ARG A 111 -5.24 10.56 16.85
C ARG A 111 -3.81 10.60 17.40
N SER A 112 -3.65 10.62 18.72
CA SER A 112 -2.32 10.55 19.34
C SER A 112 -1.60 9.22 19.08
N ASP A 113 -2.32 8.09 19.05
CA ASP A 113 -1.70 6.80 18.69
C ASP A 113 -1.21 6.83 17.23
N TYR A 114 -2.01 7.40 16.33
CA TYR A 114 -1.67 7.61 14.92
C TYR A 114 -0.43 8.51 14.74
N GLU A 115 -0.43 9.69 15.37
CA GLU A 115 0.70 10.63 15.27
C GLU A 115 1.97 10.01 15.88
N GLN A 116 1.85 9.26 16.98
CA GLN A 116 2.96 8.56 17.60
C GLN A 116 3.56 7.49 16.68
N SER A 117 2.74 6.69 15.98
CA SER A 117 3.27 5.67 15.07
C SER A 117 4.04 6.29 13.90
N TRP A 118 3.59 7.43 13.38
CA TRP A 118 4.32 8.18 12.36
C TRP A 118 5.64 8.77 12.88
N MET A 119 5.69 9.24 14.13
CA MET A 119 6.94 9.68 14.76
C MET A 119 7.93 8.52 14.96
N ASN A 120 7.43 7.34 15.31
CA ASN A 120 8.26 6.14 15.44
C ASN A 120 8.86 5.74 14.09
N PHE A 121 8.04 5.74 13.03
CA PHE A 121 8.50 5.51 11.66
C PHE A 121 9.63 6.49 11.26
N ARG A 122 9.43 7.80 11.47
CA ARG A 122 10.46 8.81 11.16
C ARG A 122 11.76 8.57 11.94
N SER A 123 11.64 8.26 13.23
CA SER A 123 12.79 7.96 14.08
C SER A 123 13.52 6.70 13.59
N CYS A 124 12.79 5.67 13.16
CA CYS A 124 13.37 4.47 12.57
C CYS A 124 14.19 4.78 11.31
N ILE A 125 13.68 5.62 10.41
CA ILE A 125 14.39 6.04 9.18
C ILE A 125 15.67 6.81 9.51
N VAL A 126 15.58 7.78 10.43
CA VAL A 126 16.74 8.59 10.84
C VAL A 126 17.80 7.74 11.53
N ASN A 127 17.40 6.84 12.43
CA ASN A 127 18.31 5.93 13.14
C ASN A 127 19.03 4.95 12.19
N ARG A 128 18.50 4.73 10.98
CA ARG A 128 19.11 3.90 9.93
C ARG A 128 20.05 4.66 9.00
N GLY A 129 20.27 5.94 9.28
CA GLY A 129 21.25 6.80 8.61
C GLY A 129 20.70 7.62 7.44
N TRP A 130 19.38 7.70 7.29
CA TRP A 130 18.74 8.53 6.28
C TRP A 130 18.32 9.88 6.87
N THR A 131 18.15 10.89 6.02
CA THR A 131 17.57 12.17 6.45
C THR A 131 16.10 12.00 6.84
N ASP A 132 15.60 12.92 7.66
CA ASP A 132 14.19 12.94 8.04
C ASP A 132 13.30 13.22 6.80
N SER A 133 12.37 12.30 6.54
CA SER A 133 11.47 12.39 5.38
C SER A 133 10.46 13.53 5.48
N LYS A 134 10.17 14.06 6.68
CA LYS A 134 9.17 15.13 6.89
C LYS A 134 7.84 14.87 6.14
N PRO A 135 7.02 13.92 6.63
CA PRO A 135 5.73 13.60 6.03
C PRO A 135 4.85 14.83 5.78
N LEU A 136 4.17 14.84 4.63
CA LEU A 136 3.22 15.89 4.28
C LEU A 136 1.91 15.66 5.05
N SER A 137 1.22 16.72 5.45
CA SER A 137 -0.03 16.61 6.22
C SER A 137 -1.21 17.19 5.43
N TYR A 138 -2.24 16.38 5.19
CA TYR A 138 -3.46 16.76 4.50
C TYR A 138 -4.68 16.34 5.33
N GLY A 139 -5.49 17.29 5.77
CA GLY A 139 -6.72 17.02 6.53
C GLY A 139 -6.55 16.15 7.79
N GLY A 140 -5.37 16.22 8.44
CA GLY A 140 -5.06 15.39 9.62
C GLY A 140 -4.48 14.01 9.31
N PHE A 141 -4.18 13.74 8.04
CA PHE A 141 -3.51 12.54 7.58
C PHE A 141 -2.11 12.85 7.04
N TYR A 142 -1.13 12.03 7.42
CA TYR A 142 0.20 12.09 6.85
C TYR A 142 0.28 11.35 5.52
N SER A 143 1.14 11.83 4.63
CA SER A 143 1.52 11.17 3.40
C SER A 143 3.05 11.13 3.30
N MET A 144 3.57 10.02 2.76
CA MET A 144 4.98 9.93 2.44
C MET A 144 5.29 10.88 1.28
N PRO A 145 6.33 11.72 1.40
CA PRO A 145 6.77 12.50 0.26
C PRO A 145 7.29 11.57 -0.83
N ALA A 146 7.24 12.05 -2.07
CA ALA A 146 7.94 11.40 -3.16
C ALA A 146 9.46 11.40 -2.89
N MET A 147 10.13 10.37 -3.38
CA MET A 147 11.55 10.14 -3.10
C MET A 147 12.43 10.58 -4.27
N ASN A 148 13.53 11.24 -3.94
CA ASN A 148 14.58 11.56 -4.89
C ASN A 148 15.71 10.53 -4.77
N TYR A 149 15.78 9.62 -5.75
CA TYR A 149 16.85 8.63 -5.85
C TYR A 149 18.10 9.16 -6.56
N ALA A 150 18.10 10.40 -7.04
CA ALA A 150 19.27 10.95 -7.73
C ALA A 150 20.48 11.01 -6.80
N GLY A 151 21.62 10.50 -7.27
CA GLY A 151 22.86 10.45 -6.49
C GLY A 151 23.01 9.23 -5.59
N LEU A 152 21.99 8.37 -5.47
CA LEU A 152 22.14 7.08 -4.78
C LEU A 152 22.80 6.06 -5.71
N THR A 153 23.73 5.28 -5.16
CA THR A 153 24.19 4.03 -5.79
C THR A 153 23.11 2.96 -5.73
N ASP A 154 23.16 1.95 -6.61
CA ASP A 154 22.23 0.81 -6.58
C ASP A 154 22.15 0.13 -5.21
N SER A 155 23.28 0.05 -4.50
CA SER A 155 23.35 -0.52 -3.14
C SER A 155 22.60 0.35 -2.13
N GLN A 156 22.76 1.68 -2.21
CA GLN A 156 22.04 2.63 -1.36
C GLN A 156 20.54 2.62 -1.65
N SER A 157 20.14 2.58 -2.92
CA SER A 157 18.72 2.49 -3.30
C SER A 157 18.08 1.23 -2.74
N LYS A 158 18.72 0.06 -2.90
CA LYS A 158 18.23 -1.20 -2.32
C LYS A 158 18.17 -1.17 -0.79
N LYS A 159 19.18 -0.56 -0.14
CA LYS A 159 19.18 -0.41 1.32
C LYS A 159 18.03 0.50 1.77
N LEU A 160 17.79 1.60 1.06
CA LEU A 160 16.70 2.54 1.36
C LEU A 160 15.35 1.84 1.25
N ASP A 161 15.10 1.10 0.16
CA ASP A 161 13.84 0.38 -0.03
C ASP A 161 13.61 -0.67 1.08
N LYS A 162 14.67 -1.38 1.48
CA LYS A 162 14.62 -2.33 2.60
C LYS A 162 14.31 -1.62 3.93
N ASP A 163 15.02 -0.54 4.23
CA ASP A 163 14.85 0.21 5.47
C ASP A 163 13.46 0.87 5.55
N LEU A 164 12.95 1.39 4.43
CA LEU A 164 11.58 1.91 4.34
C LEU A 164 10.55 0.82 4.59
N SER A 165 10.67 -0.32 3.90
CA SER A 165 9.74 -1.44 4.07
C SER A 165 9.72 -1.92 5.53
N TYR A 166 10.90 -2.06 6.14
CA TYR A 166 11.04 -2.37 7.57
C TYR A 166 10.35 -1.33 8.44
N CYS A 167 10.73 -0.04 8.33
CA CYS A 167 10.20 0.98 9.24
C CYS A 167 8.68 1.18 9.07
N ILE A 168 8.16 1.07 7.85
CA ILE A 168 6.72 1.14 7.59
C ILE A 168 6.00 -0.01 8.30
N GLY A 169 6.38 -1.26 8.00
CA GLY A 169 5.74 -2.44 8.58
C GLY A 169 5.89 -2.52 10.09
N HIS A 170 7.12 -2.29 10.57
CA HIS A 170 7.49 -2.43 11.97
C HIS A 170 6.88 -1.35 12.87
N GLU A 171 6.80 -0.09 12.42
CA GLU A 171 6.44 1.02 13.31
C GLU A 171 5.04 1.61 13.10
N MET A 172 4.48 1.59 11.88
CA MET A 172 3.24 2.35 11.62
C MET A 172 2.13 1.68 10.82
N MET A 173 2.43 0.73 9.93
CA MET A 173 1.51 0.29 8.87
C MET A 173 0.11 -0.09 9.37
N ASN A 174 0.01 -0.89 10.43
CA ASN A 174 -1.30 -1.35 10.94
C ASN A 174 -2.04 -0.25 11.70
N VAL A 175 -1.32 0.62 12.42
CA VAL A 175 -1.93 1.79 13.09
C VAL A 175 -2.45 2.77 12.03
N ASP A 176 -1.66 3.04 11.00
CA ASP A 176 -2.01 3.94 9.90
C ASP A 176 -3.25 3.43 9.14
N LEU A 177 -3.27 2.14 8.76
CA LEU A 177 -4.41 1.51 8.10
C LEU A 177 -5.67 1.54 8.97
N LEU A 178 -5.56 1.20 10.26
CA LEU A 178 -6.71 1.16 11.16
C LEU A 178 -7.29 2.57 11.38
N TYR A 179 -6.42 3.58 11.54
CA TYR A 179 -6.82 4.98 11.70
C TYR A 179 -7.54 5.50 10.46
N ARG A 180 -7.00 5.27 9.27
CA ARG A 180 -7.65 5.71 8.03
C ARG A 180 -8.98 5.02 7.80
N THR A 181 -9.05 3.73 8.11
CA THR A 181 -10.28 2.94 7.96
C THR A 181 -11.37 3.45 8.91
N GLN A 182 -11.05 3.79 10.17
CA GLN A 182 -12.05 4.36 11.08
C GLN A 182 -12.56 5.74 10.65
N GLU A 183 -11.74 6.56 10.00
CA GLU A 183 -12.12 7.93 9.61
C GLU A 183 -12.87 7.98 8.28
N GLY A 184 -12.50 7.13 7.31
CA GLY A 184 -12.98 7.22 5.93
C GLY A 184 -13.77 6.01 5.41
N ASN A 185 -13.58 4.83 6.00
CA ASN A 185 -14.06 3.57 5.41
C ASN A 185 -14.91 2.76 6.42
N ALA A 186 -16.03 3.35 6.84
CA ALA A 186 -16.92 2.75 7.85
C ALA A 186 -17.48 1.37 7.45
N GLU A 187 -17.71 1.16 6.15
CA GLU A 187 -18.14 -0.11 5.59
C GLU A 187 -16.98 -1.09 5.38
N LEU A 188 -15.73 -0.71 5.67
CA LEU A 188 -14.54 -1.53 5.45
C LEU A 188 -14.37 -1.99 3.99
N SER A 189 -14.84 -1.24 2.99
CA SER A 189 -14.72 -1.60 1.58
C SER A 189 -13.27 -1.85 1.14
N THR A 190 -13.07 -2.80 0.22
CA THR A 190 -11.80 -3.03 -0.47
C THR A 190 -11.70 -2.29 -1.81
N ASP A 191 -12.77 -1.63 -2.28
CA ASP A 191 -12.76 -0.82 -3.52
C ASP A 191 -12.22 0.59 -3.23
N TYR A 192 -10.90 0.70 -3.09
CA TYR A 192 -10.20 1.96 -2.77
C TYR A 192 -10.40 3.05 -3.84
N HIS A 193 -10.54 2.70 -5.12
CA HIS A 193 -10.81 3.69 -6.16
C HIS A 193 -12.20 4.30 -5.98
N GLN A 194 -13.21 3.49 -5.65
CA GLN A 194 -14.54 4.01 -5.32
C GLN A 194 -14.50 4.91 -4.07
N LEU A 195 -13.79 4.51 -3.02
CA LEU A 195 -13.63 5.31 -1.80
C LEU A 195 -12.99 6.69 -2.06
N ILE A 196 -11.97 6.75 -2.93
CA ILE A 196 -11.35 8.01 -3.34
C ILE A 196 -12.36 8.87 -4.10
N VAL A 197 -13.06 8.31 -5.08
CA VAL A 197 -14.09 9.03 -5.87
C VAL A 197 -15.18 9.59 -4.97
N ASP A 198 -15.70 8.80 -4.03
CA ASP A 198 -16.72 9.23 -3.08
C ASP A 198 -16.23 10.40 -2.22
N CYS A 199 -14.97 10.37 -1.78
CA CYS A 199 -14.35 11.48 -1.05
C CYS A 199 -14.23 12.74 -1.91
N LEU A 200 -13.76 12.61 -3.16
CA LEU A 200 -13.62 13.73 -4.09
C LEU A 200 -14.99 14.39 -4.39
N ILE A 201 -16.04 13.58 -4.59
CA ILE A 201 -17.41 14.06 -4.78
C ILE A 201 -17.91 14.75 -3.51
N LYS A 202 -17.73 14.15 -2.33
CA LYS A 202 -18.16 14.72 -1.05
C LYS A 202 -17.50 16.07 -0.76
N LYS A 203 -16.27 16.27 -1.20
CA LYS A 203 -15.53 17.54 -1.08
C LYS A 203 -15.81 18.53 -2.22
N ASN A 204 -16.68 18.20 -3.17
CA ASN A 204 -17.00 19.01 -4.35
C ASN A 204 -15.78 19.32 -5.25
N VAL A 205 -14.79 18.42 -5.28
CA VAL A 205 -13.61 18.54 -6.14
C VAL A 205 -13.94 18.12 -7.58
N VAL A 206 -14.84 17.15 -7.72
CA VAL A 206 -15.28 16.58 -8.99
C VAL A 206 -16.81 16.53 -9.04
N PRO A 207 -17.44 16.52 -10.23
CA PRO A 207 -18.89 16.39 -10.33
C PRO A 207 -19.36 15.02 -9.85
N THR A 208 -20.63 14.90 -9.46
CA THR A 208 -21.25 13.63 -9.02
C THR A 208 -21.28 12.54 -10.10
N SER A 209 -21.04 12.89 -11.36
CA SER A 209 -20.90 11.95 -12.48
C SER A 209 -19.49 11.36 -12.60
N TYR A 210 -18.51 11.85 -11.84
CA TYR A 210 -17.16 11.30 -11.84
C TYR A 210 -17.17 9.88 -11.28
N SER A 211 -16.48 8.96 -11.95
CA SER A 211 -16.54 7.53 -11.64
C SER A 211 -15.17 6.93 -11.38
N LYS A 212 -15.13 5.75 -10.77
CA LYS A 212 -13.88 5.00 -10.57
C LYS A 212 -13.17 4.64 -11.87
N ASP A 213 -13.92 4.47 -12.97
CA ASP A 213 -13.34 4.25 -14.30
C ASP A 213 -12.66 5.51 -14.83
N GLN A 214 -13.25 6.68 -14.59
CA GLN A 214 -12.62 7.94 -14.95
C GLN A 214 -11.39 8.20 -14.09
N PHE A 215 -11.48 7.95 -12.78
CA PHE A 215 -10.33 8.01 -11.87
C PHE A 215 -9.19 7.10 -12.33
N SER A 216 -9.49 5.86 -12.71
CA SER A 216 -8.49 4.90 -13.20
C SER A 216 -7.83 5.37 -14.51
N LYS A 217 -8.58 6.06 -15.39
CA LYS A 217 -8.03 6.67 -16.61
C LYS A 217 -7.13 7.86 -16.30
N ASP A 218 -7.59 8.75 -15.42
CA ASP A 218 -6.87 9.98 -15.05
C ASP A 218 -5.54 9.66 -14.36
N THR A 219 -5.51 8.60 -13.56
CA THR A 219 -4.32 8.12 -12.85
C THR A 219 -3.33 7.34 -13.74
N SER A 220 -3.81 6.78 -14.84
CA SER A 220 -2.98 6.07 -15.83
C SER A 220 -2.47 6.97 -16.97
N SER A 221 -2.94 8.23 -17.01
CA SER A 221 -2.59 9.23 -18.02
C SER A 221 -1.22 9.84 -17.76
N ASP A 222 -0.52 10.25 -18.82
CA ASP A 222 0.74 11.00 -18.75
C ASP A 222 0.56 12.42 -18.16
N SER A 223 -0.67 12.93 -18.15
CA SER A 223 -1.06 14.21 -17.57
C SER A 223 -2.24 14.02 -16.64
N ALA A 224 -2.05 14.30 -15.35
CA ALA A 224 -3.13 14.27 -14.37
C ALA A 224 -4.04 15.50 -14.53
N PRO A 225 -5.33 15.38 -14.17
CA PRO A 225 -6.22 16.53 -14.06
C PRO A 225 -5.72 17.56 -13.04
N GLU A 226 -5.92 18.85 -13.33
CA GLU A 226 -5.51 19.96 -12.45
C GLU A 226 -6.03 19.83 -11.01
N PHE A 227 -7.23 19.27 -10.83
CA PHE A 227 -7.82 19.10 -9.50
C PHE A 227 -7.01 18.17 -8.60
N PHE A 228 -6.15 17.29 -9.14
CA PHE A 228 -5.28 16.42 -8.35
C PHE A 228 -4.36 17.23 -7.41
N HIS A 229 -4.08 18.49 -7.73
CA HIS A 229 -3.24 19.37 -6.91
C HIS A 229 -4.02 20.17 -5.86
N SER A 230 -5.35 20.11 -5.87
CA SER A 230 -6.16 20.76 -4.84
C SER A 230 -5.88 20.15 -3.46
N ALA A 231 -5.94 20.97 -2.42
CA ALA A 231 -5.73 20.51 -1.05
C ALA A 231 -6.76 19.43 -0.66
N GLU A 232 -7.99 19.56 -1.17
CA GLU A 232 -9.09 18.64 -0.97
C GLU A 232 -8.86 17.29 -1.65
N ALA A 233 -8.30 17.28 -2.87
CA ALA A 233 -7.92 16.03 -3.54
C ALA A 233 -6.77 15.34 -2.80
N GLN A 234 -5.73 16.10 -2.42
CA GLN A 234 -4.60 15.57 -1.67
C GLN A 234 -5.02 14.99 -0.32
N GLU A 235 -6.03 15.57 0.35
CA GLU A 235 -6.62 14.98 1.54
C GLU A 235 -7.31 13.63 1.26
N CYS A 236 -8.10 13.51 0.19
CA CYS A 236 -8.71 12.24 -0.20
C CYS A 236 -7.66 11.19 -0.56
N PHE A 237 -6.60 11.60 -1.26
CA PHE A 237 -5.50 10.73 -1.61
C PHE A 237 -4.73 10.27 -0.38
N ALA A 238 -4.40 11.18 0.53
CA ALA A 238 -3.79 10.84 1.81
C ALA A 238 -4.68 9.85 2.57
N LEU A 239 -5.97 10.16 2.78
CA LEU A 239 -6.91 9.31 3.51
C LEU A 239 -6.90 7.85 3.04
N TYR A 240 -6.82 7.60 1.73
CA TYR A 240 -6.81 6.24 1.16
C TYR A 240 -5.43 5.78 0.68
N GLN A 241 -4.36 6.40 1.20
CA GLN A 241 -2.96 6.05 0.92
C GLN A 241 -2.63 6.02 -0.59
N TYR A 242 -3.30 6.85 -1.37
CA TYR A 242 -3.04 7.03 -2.78
C TYR A 242 -1.85 7.97 -2.96
N GLY A 243 -0.71 7.41 -3.37
CA GLY A 243 0.49 8.20 -3.67
C GLY A 243 0.36 8.88 -5.02
N TYR A 244 0.27 10.20 -5.02
CA TYR A 244 0.38 11.00 -6.24
C TYR A 244 1.59 11.94 -6.11
N ALA A 245 2.50 11.86 -7.07
CA ALA A 245 3.70 12.69 -7.11
C ALA A 245 3.90 13.24 -8.52
N GLU A 246 4.02 14.56 -8.62
CA GLU A 246 4.31 15.22 -9.88
C GLU A 246 5.80 15.17 -10.22
N ALA A 247 6.12 14.70 -11.42
CA ALA A 247 7.48 14.74 -11.93
C ALA A 247 8.06 16.18 -12.03
N SER A 248 7.23 17.22 -12.02
CA SER A 248 7.59 18.65 -11.98
C SER A 248 8.04 19.14 -10.59
N ASP A 249 7.60 18.49 -9.51
CA ASP A 249 7.83 18.96 -8.13
C ASP A 249 9.03 18.27 -7.46
N GLN A 250 10.06 17.91 -8.24
CA GLN A 250 11.23 17.18 -7.73
C GLN A 250 12.00 17.93 -6.63
N ALA A 251 11.79 19.24 -6.51
CA ALA A 251 12.38 20.05 -5.47
C ALA A 251 11.77 19.76 -4.09
N SER A 252 10.50 19.34 -4.02
CA SER A 252 9.82 18.94 -2.78
C SER A 252 10.09 17.50 -2.38
N TYR A 253 10.68 16.70 -3.29
CA TYR A 253 10.96 15.30 -3.05
C TYR A 253 11.97 15.15 -1.91
N TRP A 254 11.71 14.17 -1.05
CA TRP A 254 12.63 13.84 0.03
C TRP A 254 13.96 13.34 -0.56
N LYS A 255 15.05 13.96 -0.11
CA LYS A 255 16.43 13.61 -0.46
C LYS A 255 17.04 12.76 0.65
N PRO A 256 17.16 11.43 0.49
CA PRO A 256 17.56 10.53 1.57
C PRO A 256 18.97 10.80 2.13
N LEU A 257 19.83 11.45 1.35
CA LEU A 257 21.22 11.79 1.69
C LEU A 257 21.45 13.25 2.11
N GLY A 258 20.42 14.12 2.02
CA GLY A 258 20.54 15.57 2.26
C GLY A 258 20.64 16.39 0.97
#